data_AF-A0A2V7Q0Z3-F1
#
_entry.id   AF-A0A2V7Q0Z3-F1
#
_cell.length_a   1.000
_cell.length_b   1.000
_cell.length_c   1.000
_cell.angle_alpha   90.00
_cell.angle_beta   90.00
_cell.angle_gamma   90.00
#
_symmetry.space_group_name_H-M   'P 1'
#
loop_
_entity.id
_entity.type
_entity.pdbx_description
1 polymer ?
#
loop_
_entity_poly.entity_id
_entity_poly.type
_entity_poly.pdbx_seq_one_letter_code
_entity_poly.pdbx_strand_id
1 'polypeptide(L)' 'MTEKEQFLGALERELPTTMRVLKAYPAAKGDLKPHGKCKSAKDLAWIFVTEQKASEQALDGGIEFGKMAKP' A
#
# COMPACT_ATOMS: atom_id res chain seq x y z
N MET A 1 -21.38 -2.28 -15.59
CA MET A 1 -20.30 -2.11 -14.60
C MET A 1 -19.35 -1.06 -15.14
N THR A 2 -19.26 0.07 -14.46
CA THR A 2 -18.32 1.14 -14.77
C THR A 2 -16.94 0.81 -14.20
N GLU A 3 -15.90 1.49 -14.67
CA GLU A 3 -14.53 1.38 -14.16
C GLU A 3 -14.47 1.71 -12.65
N LYS A 4 -15.29 2.69 -12.23
CA LYS A 4 -15.46 3.05 -10.82
C LYS A 4 -16.04 1.90 -9.99
N GLU A 5 -17.14 1.29 -10.45
CA GLU A 5 -17.76 0.16 -9.76
C GLU A 5 -16.82 -1.05 -9.69
N GLN A 6 -16.08 -1.31 -10.77
CA GLN A 6 -15.06 -2.36 -10.79
C GLN A 6 -13.95 -2.11 -9.76
N PHE A 7 -13.43 -0.88 -9.70
CA PHE A 7 -12.38 -0.51 -8.75
C PHE A 7 -12.86 -0.63 -7.30
N LEU A 8 -14.04 -0.07 -6.98
CA LEU A 8 -14.60 -0.12 -5.63
C LEU A 8 -14.86 -1.56 -5.19
N GLY A 9 -15.42 -2.41 -6.07
CA GLY A 9 -15.65 -3.81 -5.75
C GLY A 9 -14.36 -4.60 -5.49
N ALA A 10 -13.28 -4.32 -6.22
CA ALA A 10 -11.97 -4.92 -5.94
C ALA A 10 -11.40 -4.42 -4.61
N LEU A 11 -11.44 -3.10 -4.37
CA LEU A 11 -10.92 -2.47 -3.16
C LEU A 11 -11.62 -2.98 -1.89
N GLU A 12 -12.95 -3.05 -1.89
CA GLU A 12 -13.75 -3.56 -0.78
C GLU A 12 -13.41 -5.01 -0.42
N ARG A 13 -13.12 -5.83 -1.44
CA ARG A 13 -12.75 -7.24 -1.26
C ARG A 13 -11.31 -7.41 -0.76
N GLU A 14 -10.38 -6.62 -1.28
CA GLU A 14 -8.94 -6.83 -1.11
C GLU A 14 -8.37 -6.12 0.13
N LEU A 15 -8.85 -4.90 0.41
CA LEU A 15 -8.35 -4.07 1.51
C LEU A 15 -8.42 -4.76 2.89
N PRO A 16 -9.50 -5.47 3.28
CA PRO A 16 -9.55 -6.16 4.56
C PRO A 16 -8.44 -7.21 4.71
N THR A 17 -8.11 -7.92 3.62
CA THR A 17 -7.04 -8.92 3.62
C THR A 17 -5.68 -8.25 3.77
N THR A 18 -5.43 -7.17 3.01
CA THR A 18 -4.20 -6.38 3.14
C THR A 18 -4.00 -5.89 4.57
N MET A 19 -5.04 -5.27 5.16
CA MET A 19 -4.97 -4.76 6.53
C MET A 19 -4.77 -5.87 7.57
N ARG A 20 -5.38 -7.04 7.38
CA ARG A 20 -5.18 -8.20 8.26
C ARG A 20 -3.73 -8.68 8.25
N VAL A 21 -3.12 -8.80 7.07
CA VAL A 21 -1.73 -9.24 6.93
C VAL A 21 -0.76 -8.23 7.53
N LEU A 22 -0.93 -6.94 7.23
CA LEU A 22 -0.07 -5.88 7.76
C LEU A 22 -0.13 -5.81 9.29
N LYS A 23 -1.32 -5.89 9.89
CA LYS A 23 -1.50 -5.87 11.35
C LYS A 23 -0.94 -7.10 12.04
N ALA A 24 -0.98 -8.26 11.39
CA ALA A 24 -0.46 -9.52 11.94
C ALA A 24 1.05 -9.68 11.75
N TYR A 25 1.70 -8.82 10.96
CA TYR A 25 3.11 -8.98 10.64
C TYR A 25 3.99 -8.72 11.88
N PRO A 26 4.93 -9.62 12.24
CA PRO A 26 5.78 -9.42 13.41
C PRO A 26 6.69 -8.19 13.24
N ALA A 27 6.59 -7.21 14.16
CA ALA A 27 7.39 -5.99 14.09
C ALA A 27 8.91 -6.24 14.05
N ALA A 28 9.39 -7.24 14.79
CA ALA A 28 10.80 -7.64 14.81
C ALA A 28 11.32 -8.23 13.48
N LYS A 29 10.44 -8.49 12.50
CA LYS A 29 10.80 -9.07 11.19
C LYS A 29 10.68 -8.07 10.04
N GLY A 30 10.60 -6.77 10.32
CA GLY A 30 10.47 -5.73 9.29
C GLY A 30 11.55 -5.79 8.19
N ASP A 31 12.77 -6.17 8.55
CA ASP A 31 13.90 -6.26 7.62
C ASP A 31 13.97 -7.59 6.84
N LEU A 32 13.05 -8.53 7.07
CA LEU A 32 13.04 -9.83 6.41
C LEU A 32 12.90 -9.64 4.89
N LYS A 33 13.79 -10.30 4.14
CA LYS A 33 13.77 -10.40 2.68
C LYS A 33 13.70 -11.88 2.29
N PRO A 34 12.63 -12.34 1.61
CA PRO A 34 12.54 -13.74 1.16
C PRO A 34 13.67 -14.14 0.19
N HIS A 35 14.18 -13.17 -0.56
CA HIS A 35 15.32 -13.32 -1.47
C HIS A 35 16.11 -12.01 -1.52
N GLY A 36 17.42 -12.05 -1.81
CA GLY A 36 18.29 -10.87 -1.76
C GLY A 36 17.91 -9.71 -2.70
N LYS A 37 17.14 -9.99 -3.76
CA LYS A 37 16.59 -8.99 -4.70
C LYS A 37 15.25 -8.39 -4.25
N CYS A 38 14.61 -8.95 -3.22
CA CYS A 38 13.35 -8.43 -2.71
C CYS A 38 13.56 -7.21 -1.82
N LYS A 39 12.54 -6.37 -1.75
CA LYS A 39 12.41 -5.34 -0.71
C LYS A 39 12.25 -6.00 0.66
N SER A 40 12.62 -5.27 1.72
CA SER A 40 12.26 -5.70 3.08
C SER A 40 10.74 -5.71 3.24
N ALA A 41 10.23 -6.45 4.23
CA ALA A 41 8.81 -6.44 4.53
C ALA A 41 8.29 -5.04 4.88
N LYS A 42 9.10 -4.24 5.60
CA LYS A 42 8.80 -2.85 5.93
C LYS A 42 8.72 -1.97 4.69
N ASP A 43 9.69 -2.06 3.79
CA ASP A 43 9.71 -1.28 2.54
C ASP A 43 8.52 -1.65 1.64
N LEU A 44 8.15 -2.94 1.61
CA LEU A 44 7.00 -3.40 0.84
C LEU A 44 5.68 -2.89 1.44
N ALA A 45 5.53 -2.93 2.76
CA ALA A 45 4.37 -2.37 3.44
C ALA A 45 4.25 -0.85 3.19
N TRP A 46 5.38 -0.15 3.15
CA TRP A 46 5.40 1.29 2.86
C TRP A 46 4.88 1.63 1.47
N ILE A 47 5.16 0.78 0.47
CA ILE A 47 4.64 0.96 -0.90
C ILE A 47 3.11 1.05 -0.90
N PHE A 48 2.43 0.13 -0.22
CA PHE A 48 0.96 0.14 -0.14
C PHE A 48 0.41 1.45 0.43
N VAL A 49 1.07 1.99 1.47
CA VAL A 49 0.67 3.27 2.08
C VAL A 49 0.88 4.43 1.12
N THR A 50 2.04 4.47 0.44
CA THR A 50 2.35 5.55 -0.49
C THR A 50 1.46 5.54 -1.73
N GLU A 51 1.13 4.37 -2.28
CA GLU A 51 0.24 4.23 -3.44
C GLU A 51 -1.18 4.67 -3.10
N GLN A 52 -1.68 4.29 -1.92
CA GLN A 52 -2.97 4.78 -1.41
C GLN A 52 -2.98 6.30 -1.25
N LYS A 53 -1.93 6.89 -0.67
CA LYS A 53 -1.82 8.35 -0.50
C LYS A 53 -1.70 9.10 -1.83
N ALA A 54 -0.99 8.55 -2.80
CA ALA A 54 -0.92 9.11 -4.14
C ALA A 54 -2.28 9.07 -4.84
N SER A 55 -3.05 8.00 -4.65
CA SER A 55 -4.42 7.87 -5.17
C SER A 55 -5.36 8.92 -4.55
N GLU A 56 -5.26 9.16 -3.24
CA GLU A 56 -6.02 10.22 -2.56
C GLU A 56 -5.68 11.60 -3.12
N GLN A 57 -4.40 11.93 -3.27
CA GLN A 57 -3.97 13.21 -3.87
C GLN A 57 -4.44 13.36 -5.32
N ALA A 58 -4.42 12.28 -6.09
CA ALA A 58 -4.93 12.31 -7.46
C ALA A 58 -6.43 12.67 -7.52
N LEU A 59 -7.23 12.23 -6.54
CA LEU A 59 -8.64 12.63 -6.42
C LEU A 59 -8.80 14.11 -6.06
N ASP A 60 -7.83 14.68 -5.34
CA ASP A 60 -7.78 16.11 -5.00
C ASP A 60 -7.23 16.99 -6.14
N GLY A 61 -6.89 16.41 -7.29
CA GLY A 61 -6.53 17.13 -8.51
C GLY A 61 -5.05 17.14 -8.89
N GLY A 62 -4.18 16.41 -8.16
CA GLY A 62 -2.77 16.27 -8.54
C GLY A 62 -1.91 15.54 -7.51
N ILE A 63 -0.84 14.88 -7.95
CA ILE A 63 0.07 14.12 -7.07
C ILE A 63 1.36 14.91 -6.81
N GLU A 64 1.68 15.13 -5.54
CA GLU A 64 2.87 15.85 -5.07
C GLU A 64 3.90 14.86 -4.49
N PHE A 65 4.68 14.22 -5.36
CA PHE A 65 5.65 13.18 -4.95
C PHE A 65 6.72 13.67 -3.97
N GLY A 66 7.05 14.97 -3.97
CA GLY A 66 8.06 15.57 -3.09
C GLY A 66 7.64 15.70 -1.62
N LYS A 67 6.36 15.50 -1.29
CA LYS A 67 5.81 15.65 0.07
C LYS A 67 5.44 14.33 0.74
N MET A 68 5.74 13.19 0.12
CA MET A 68 5.45 11.88 0.72
C MET A 68 6.39 11.60 1.90
N ALA A 69 5.83 11.04 2.98
CA ALA A 69 6.60 10.61 4.14
C ALA A 69 7.62 9.51 3.75
N LYS A 70 8.67 9.36 4.57
CA LYS A 70 9.64 8.27 4.42
C LYS A 70 9.27 7.10 5.36
N PRO A 71 9.57 5.84 4.98
CA PRO A 71 9.29 4.66 5.80
C PRO A 71 10.02 4.66 7.15
#